data_AF-A0A8X7REC7-F1
#
_entry.id   AF-A0A8X7REC7-F1
#
_cell.length_a   1.000
_cell.length_b   1.000
_cell.length_c   1.000
_cell.angle_alpha   90.00
_cell.angle_beta   90.00
_cell.angle_gamma   90.00
#
_symmetry.space_group_name_H-M   'P 1'
#
loop_
_entity.id
_entity.type
_entity.pdbx_description
1 polymer ?
#
loop_
_entity_poly.entity_id
_entity_poly.type
_entity_poly.pdbx_seq_one_letter_code
_entity_poly.pdbx_strand_id
1 'polypeptide(L)'
;MQERDSRVDLLRSFNEGINPKHLIKLRPFLREFLKEANKLFRMHVYTMGTYGYARYVLSVIDPGKRYFGNRVITREKSPPKKTLDRISADQRRVVIVDDNASVWPQHKPNLLQVSQYIYFRYQMTNNNSEEESYSYAEKKSDECRSNGALSNVLKLLQKAHTRFQQEEDSNDLRLLIRD
;
A
#
# COMPACT_ATOMS: atom_id res chain seq x y z
N MET A 1 8.11 -0.51 -28.57
CA MET A 1 8.94 -1.70 -28.30
C MET A 1 9.31 -1.70 -26.82
N GLN A 2 8.46 -2.25 -25.95
CA GLN A 2 8.65 -2.19 -24.49
C GLN A 2 8.06 -3.45 -23.87
N GLU A 3 8.76 -4.57 -24.01
CA GLU A 3 8.27 -5.90 -23.61
C GLU A 3 9.32 -6.69 -22.79
N ARG A 4 10.21 -5.99 -22.06
CA ARG A 4 11.28 -6.62 -21.25
C ARG A 4 11.20 -6.37 -19.74
N ASP A 5 10.11 -5.81 -19.22
CA ASP A 5 9.97 -5.54 -17.77
C ASP A 5 8.91 -6.43 -17.07
N SER A 6 8.26 -7.34 -17.80
CA SER A 6 7.02 -8.02 -17.37
C SER A 6 7.16 -9.17 -16.35
N ARG A 7 8.34 -9.40 -15.76
CA ARG A 7 8.57 -10.52 -14.81
C ARG A 7 9.10 -10.14 -13.44
N VAL A 8 9.49 -8.88 -13.20
CA VAL A 8 10.11 -8.47 -11.92
C VAL A 8 9.07 -8.19 -10.83
N ASP A 9 7.82 -7.97 -11.22
CA ASP A 9 6.72 -7.63 -10.34
C ASP A 9 5.76 -8.79 -10.04
N LEU A 10 5.89 -9.92 -10.75
CA LEU A 10 5.10 -11.12 -10.52
C LEU A 10 5.88 -12.13 -9.67
N LEU A 11 5.47 -12.29 -8.40
CA LEU A 11 6.12 -13.13 -7.41
C LEU A 11 5.31 -14.40 -7.16
N ARG A 12 6.03 -15.49 -6.85
CA ARG A 12 5.45 -16.79 -6.51
C ARG A 12 6.01 -17.24 -5.18
N SER A 13 5.17 -17.33 -4.15
CA SER A 13 5.59 -17.90 -2.86
C SER A 13 5.48 -19.42 -2.92
N PHE A 14 6.53 -20.13 -2.50
CA PHE A 14 6.57 -21.59 -2.44
C PHE A 14 6.70 -22.04 -0.99
N ASN A 15 6.03 -23.15 -0.64
CA ASN A 15 6.43 -23.99 0.50
C ASN A 15 7.14 -25.24 -0.07
N GLU A 16 7.51 -26.23 0.76
CA GLU A 16 8.22 -27.48 0.38
C GLU A 16 7.54 -28.39 -0.69
N GLY A 17 6.60 -27.87 -1.48
CA GLY A 17 5.99 -28.54 -2.64
C GLY A 17 6.10 -27.71 -3.93
N ILE A 18 5.77 -28.34 -5.07
CA ILE A 18 6.00 -27.81 -6.43
C ILE A 18 5.05 -26.64 -6.79
N ASN A 19 3.91 -26.49 -6.11
CA ASN A 19 2.90 -25.46 -6.43
C ASN A 19 3.05 -24.19 -5.56
N PRO A 20 2.96 -22.97 -6.15
CA PRO A 20 3.07 -21.74 -5.39
C PRO A 20 1.81 -21.51 -4.54
N LYS A 21 2.01 -21.23 -3.24
CA LYS A 21 0.96 -20.92 -2.27
C LYS A 21 0.27 -19.58 -2.53
N HIS A 22 1.01 -18.62 -3.09
CA HIS A 22 0.47 -17.30 -3.46
C HIS A 22 1.16 -16.79 -4.72
N LEU A 23 0.36 -16.21 -5.62
CA LEU A 23 0.80 -15.31 -6.68
C LEU A 23 0.62 -13.87 -6.21
N ILE A 24 1.66 -13.07 -6.32
CA ILE A 24 1.66 -11.67 -5.87
C ILE A 24 2.09 -10.81 -7.04
N LYS A 25 1.31 -9.78 -7.33
CA LYS A 25 1.70 -8.73 -8.28
C LYS A 25 2.06 -7.47 -7.50
N LEU A 26 3.27 -6.97 -7.67
CA LEU A 26 3.65 -5.66 -7.16
C LEU A 26 2.95 -4.58 -7.97
N ARG A 27 2.30 -3.64 -7.29
CA ARG A 27 1.66 -2.49 -7.93
C ARG A 27 2.71 -1.66 -8.67
N PRO A 28 2.45 -1.19 -9.90
CA PRO A 28 3.38 -0.34 -10.64
C PRO A 28 3.87 0.84 -9.81
N PHE A 29 5.15 1.22 -9.98
CA PHE A 29 5.82 2.31 -9.26
C PHE A 29 6.13 2.05 -7.76
N LEU A 30 5.91 0.83 -7.25
CA LEU A 30 6.14 0.52 -5.83
C LEU A 30 7.59 0.78 -5.36
N ARG A 31 8.61 0.42 -6.15
CA ARG A 31 10.01 0.54 -5.70
C ARG A 31 10.44 1.98 -5.58
N GLU A 32 10.07 2.81 -6.55
CA GLU A 32 10.29 4.25 -6.54
C GLU A 32 9.49 4.92 -5.42
N PHE A 33 8.23 4.53 -5.25
CA PHE A 33 7.41 4.99 -4.13
C PHE A 33 8.12 4.77 -2.79
N LEU A 34 8.57 3.54 -2.50
CA LEU A 34 9.26 3.23 -1.25
C LEU A 34 10.54 4.04 -1.07
N LYS A 35 11.35 4.17 -2.14
CA LYS A 35 12.60 4.94 -2.11
C LYS A 35 12.36 6.41 -1.78
N GLU A 36 11.41 7.04 -2.46
CA GLU A 36 11.14 8.48 -2.34
C GLU A 36 10.37 8.80 -1.06
N ALA A 37 9.35 8.01 -0.70
CA ALA A 37 8.62 8.17 0.55
C ALA A 37 9.53 8.01 1.79
N ASN A 38 10.54 7.14 1.74
CA ASN A 38 11.49 6.95 2.84
C ASN A 38 12.34 8.20 3.15
N LYS A 39 12.45 9.14 2.21
CA LYS A 39 13.17 10.41 2.46
C LYS A 39 12.34 11.38 3.30
N LEU A 40 11.02 11.18 3.33
CA LEU A 40 10.04 12.11 3.90
C LEU A 40 9.39 11.52 5.16
N PHE A 41 9.18 10.20 5.21
CA PHE A 41 8.40 9.53 6.24
C PHE A 41 9.12 8.33 6.85
N ARG A 42 8.91 8.14 8.17
CA ARG A 42 9.22 6.89 8.85
C ARG A 42 8.11 5.86 8.58
N MET A 43 8.35 4.97 7.63
CA MET A 43 7.33 4.04 7.13
C MET A 43 7.09 2.83 8.05
N HIS A 44 5.84 2.36 8.07
CA HIS A 44 5.37 1.16 8.79
C HIS A 44 4.54 0.30 7.83
N VAL A 45 4.56 -1.03 8.04
CA VAL A 45 3.56 -1.93 7.43
C VAL A 45 2.52 -2.27 8.47
N TYR A 46 1.25 -2.07 8.14
CA TYR A 46 0.12 -2.50 8.96
C TYR A 46 -0.84 -3.32 8.10
N THR A 47 -0.79 -4.64 8.25
CA THR A 47 -1.56 -5.58 7.43
C THR A 47 -2.44 -6.52 8.26
N MET A 48 -3.61 -6.87 7.73
CA MET A 48 -4.43 -7.98 8.22
C MET A 48 -4.01 -9.34 7.63
N GLY A 49 -2.88 -9.38 6.91
CA GLY A 49 -2.21 -10.61 6.51
C GLY A 49 -1.47 -11.28 7.67
N THR A 50 -1.16 -12.56 7.50
CA THR A 50 -0.39 -13.34 8.49
C THR A 50 1.07 -12.89 8.55
N TYR A 51 1.73 -13.20 9.66
CA TYR A 51 3.17 -12.96 9.84
C TYR A 51 4.02 -13.59 8.74
N GLY A 52 3.78 -14.86 8.42
CA GLY A 52 4.53 -15.57 7.37
C GLY A 52 4.37 -14.92 5.99
N TYR A 53 3.15 -14.51 5.63
CA TYR A 53 2.88 -13.82 4.38
C TYR A 53 3.59 -12.45 4.31
N ALA A 54 3.44 -11.63 5.35
CA ALA A 54 4.07 -10.32 5.43
C ALA A 54 5.60 -10.43 5.32
N ARG A 55 6.20 -11.42 5.99
CA ARG A 55 7.65 -11.67 5.91
C ARG A 55 8.11 -12.08 4.52
N TYR A 56 7.35 -12.92 3.84
CA TYR A 56 7.65 -13.29 2.46
C TYR A 56 7.64 -12.05 1.56
N VAL A 57 6.57 -11.23 1.59
CA VAL A 57 6.51 -10.00 0.78
C VAL A 57 7.67 -9.05 1.09
N LEU A 58 7.96 -8.83 2.38
CA LEU A 58 9.05 -7.96 2.82
C LEU A 58 10.43 -8.44 2.37
N SER A 59 10.67 -9.76 2.30
CA SER A 59 11.93 -10.29 1.78
C SER A 59 12.18 -9.92 0.31
N VAL A 60 11.13 -9.57 -0.44
CA VAL A 60 11.23 -9.17 -1.84
C VAL A 60 11.28 -7.64 -2.01
N ILE A 61 10.45 -6.91 -1.26
CA ILE A 61 10.32 -5.45 -1.42
C ILE A 61 11.30 -4.65 -0.54
N ASP A 62 11.78 -5.24 0.56
CA ASP A 62 12.70 -4.61 1.52
C ASP A 62 13.71 -5.64 2.11
N PRO A 63 14.51 -6.33 1.28
CA PRO A 63 15.43 -7.38 1.74
C PRO A 63 16.47 -6.88 2.74
N GLY A 64 16.92 -5.63 2.59
CA GLY A 64 17.86 -4.97 3.49
C GLY A 64 17.22 -4.32 4.71
N LYS A 65 15.89 -4.43 4.90
CA LYS A 65 15.12 -3.78 5.97
C LYS A 65 15.33 -2.25 6.05
N ARG A 66 15.60 -1.62 4.91
CA ARG A 66 15.88 -0.19 4.78
C ARG A 66 14.64 0.66 5.05
N TYR A 67 13.49 0.18 4.62
CA TYR A 67 12.24 0.95 4.61
C TYR A 67 11.45 0.76 5.91
N PHE A 68 11.27 -0.48 6.35
CA PHE A 68 10.36 -0.81 7.45
C PHE A 68 11.08 -1.27 8.72
N GLY A 69 12.29 -1.82 8.63
CA GLY A 69 12.96 -2.36 9.82
C GLY A 69 12.10 -3.41 10.53
N ASN A 70 11.85 -3.20 11.83
CA ASN A 70 10.94 -4.02 12.63
C ASN A 70 9.51 -3.43 12.77
N ARG A 71 9.20 -2.36 12.02
CA ARG A 71 7.93 -1.61 12.10
C ARG A 71 6.82 -2.28 11.28
N VAL A 72 6.49 -3.52 11.65
CA VAL A 72 5.52 -4.37 10.94
C VAL A 72 4.49 -4.90 11.93
N ILE A 73 3.23 -4.54 11.69
CA ILE A 73 2.06 -5.00 12.45
C ILE A 73 1.26 -5.93 11.55
N THR A 74 1.11 -7.19 11.97
CA THR A 74 0.41 -8.25 11.24
C THR A 74 -0.88 -8.62 11.96
N ARG A 75 -1.72 -9.45 11.34
CA ARG A 75 -3.02 -9.86 11.87
C ARG A 75 -2.95 -10.35 13.31
N GLU A 76 -1.93 -11.13 13.64
CA GLU A 76 -1.74 -11.76 14.95
C GLU A 76 -1.51 -10.72 16.06
N LYS A 77 -1.06 -9.51 15.72
CA LYS A 77 -0.82 -8.40 16.65
C LYS A 77 -1.84 -7.26 16.50
N SER A 78 -2.79 -7.40 15.59
CA SER A 78 -3.79 -6.39 15.26
C SER A 78 -5.16 -6.73 15.85
N PRO A 79 -5.89 -5.74 16.41
CA PRO A 79 -7.34 -5.89 16.56
C PRO A 79 -8.04 -6.05 15.18
N PRO A 80 -9.30 -6.52 15.14
CA PRO A 80 -10.05 -6.69 13.88
C PRO A 80 -10.22 -5.40 13.06
N LYS A 81 -10.29 -4.25 13.74
CA LYS A 81 -10.23 -2.92 13.15
C LYS A 81 -8.89 -2.29 13.51
N LYS A 82 -8.20 -1.72 12.53
CA LYS A 82 -6.88 -1.13 12.71
C LYS A 82 -7.00 0.18 13.52
N THR A 83 -5.97 0.45 14.31
CA THR A 83 -5.86 1.68 15.14
C THR A 83 -4.42 2.17 15.18
N LEU A 84 -4.21 3.49 15.26
CA LEU A 84 -2.90 4.11 15.44
C LEU A 84 -2.31 3.93 16.85
N ASP A 85 -3.06 3.39 17.82
CA ASP A 85 -2.57 3.18 19.19
C ASP A 85 -1.35 2.23 19.27
N ARG A 86 -1.12 1.45 18.21
CA ARG A 86 0.05 0.56 18.07
C ARG A 86 1.28 1.27 17.47
N ILE A 87 1.17 2.55 17.12
CA ILE A 87 2.21 3.36 16.50
C ILE A 87 2.52 4.53 17.43
N SER A 88 3.74 4.56 17.98
CA SER A 88 4.20 5.66 18.83
C SER A 88 4.56 6.89 17.98
N ALA A 89 3.54 7.66 17.61
CA ALA A 89 3.64 8.93 16.91
C ALA A 89 2.45 9.85 17.24
N ASP A 90 2.66 11.16 17.19
CA ASP A 90 1.57 12.13 17.20
C ASP A 90 0.69 11.92 15.96
N GLN A 91 -0.60 11.68 16.15
CA GLN A 91 -1.54 11.42 15.06
C GLN A 91 -1.63 12.60 14.09
N ARG A 92 -1.34 13.84 14.48
CA ARG A 92 -1.26 14.99 13.56
C ARG A 92 -0.13 14.85 12.53
N ARG A 93 0.80 13.93 12.75
CA ARG A 93 1.99 13.68 11.93
C ARG A 93 1.95 12.31 11.25
N VAL A 94 0.80 11.64 11.24
CA VAL A 94 0.63 10.30 10.65
C VAL A 94 -0.31 10.37 9.45
N VAL A 95 0.12 9.78 8.34
CA VAL A 95 -0.72 9.51 7.17
C VAL A 95 -0.86 8.00 7.01
N ILE A 96 -2.09 7.54 6.80
CA ILE A 96 -2.44 6.15 6.51
C ILE A 96 -2.73 6.05 5.03
N VAL A 97 -2.08 5.11 4.33
CA VAL A 97 -2.39 4.78 2.94
C VAL A 97 -2.96 3.36 2.92
N ASP A 98 -4.25 3.23 2.68
CA ASP A 98 -4.99 1.96 2.74
C ASP A 98 -6.18 2.01 1.76
N ASP A 99 -6.53 0.89 1.12
CA ASP A 99 -7.65 0.84 0.18
C ASP A 99 -9.01 0.70 0.88
N ASN A 100 -9.01 0.24 2.14
CA ASN A 100 -10.24 -0.06 2.84
C ASN A 100 -10.49 0.88 4.04
N ALA A 101 -11.28 1.93 3.81
CA ALA A 101 -11.65 2.86 4.89
C ALA A 101 -12.40 2.20 6.06
N SER A 102 -13.11 1.08 5.82
CA SER A 102 -13.91 0.41 6.85
C SER A 102 -13.06 -0.23 7.96
N VAL A 103 -11.75 -0.47 7.72
CA VAL A 103 -10.85 -1.01 8.74
C VAL A 103 -10.24 0.07 9.64
N TRP A 104 -10.46 1.36 9.36
CA TRP A 104 -9.96 2.51 10.13
C TRP A 104 -11.08 3.41 10.69
N PRO A 105 -12.04 2.89 11.48
CA PRO A 105 -13.22 3.66 11.87
C PRO A 105 -12.91 4.93 12.68
N GLN A 106 -11.88 4.91 13.53
CA GLN A 106 -11.50 6.06 14.39
C GLN A 106 -10.48 7.00 13.74
N HIS A 107 -9.82 6.59 12.66
CA HIS A 107 -8.66 7.30 12.08
C HIS A 107 -8.90 7.78 10.64
N LYS A 108 -10.17 7.96 10.25
CA LYS A 108 -10.54 8.50 8.93
C LYS A 108 -9.87 9.85 8.60
N PRO A 109 -9.67 10.78 9.56
CA PRO A 109 -8.91 12.02 9.31
C PRO A 109 -7.49 11.78 8.76
N ASN A 110 -6.85 10.69 9.18
CA ASN A 110 -5.49 10.33 8.80
C ASN A 110 -5.42 9.49 7.51
N LEU A 111 -6.56 9.03 6.99
CA LEU A 111 -6.63 8.10 5.87
C LEU A 111 -6.61 8.84 4.53
N LEU A 112 -5.54 8.61 3.78
CA LEU A 112 -5.48 8.79 2.35
C LEU A 112 -5.91 7.48 1.67
N GLN A 113 -7.20 7.38 1.36
CA GLN A 113 -7.75 6.16 0.77
C GLN A 113 -7.30 6.03 -0.69
N VAL A 114 -6.77 4.86 -1.05
CA VAL A 114 -6.34 4.55 -2.43
C VAL A 114 -7.31 3.57 -3.08
N SER A 115 -7.35 3.55 -4.42
CA SER A 115 -8.10 2.51 -5.12
C SER A 115 -7.49 1.13 -4.83
N GLN A 116 -8.36 0.13 -4.68
CA GLN A 116 -7.94 -1.26 -4.58
C GLN A 116 -7.20 -1.68 -5.85
N TYR A 117 -6.09 -2.40 -5.70
CA TYR A 117 -5.31 -2.91 -6.83
C TYR A 117 -5.73 -4.35 -7.15
N ILE A 118 -6.56 -4.51 -8.19
CA ILE A 118 -7.10 -5.81 -8.60
C ILE A 118 -6.40 -6.27 -9.89
N TYR A 119 -5.21 -6.85 -9.73
CA TYR A 119 -4.48 -7.40 -10.87
C TYR A 119 -5.04 -8.74 -11.34
N PHE A 120 -5.24 -9.66 -10.40
CA PHE A 120 -5.89 -10.94 -10.66
C PHE A 120 -7.38 -10.85 -10.38
N ARG A 121 -8.20 -11.54 -11.16
CA ARG A 121 -9.65 -11.63 -10.93
C ARG A 121 -9.91 -12.15 -9.52
N TYR A 122 -10.73 -11.42 -8.77
CA TYR A 122 -11.18 -11.81 -7.45
C TYR A 122 -12.56 -12.48 -7.58
N GLN A 123 -12.72 -13.71 -7.11
CA GLN A 123 -14.01 -14.41 -7.09
C GLN A 123 -14.88 -13.87 -5.94
N MET A 124 -15.43 -12.67 -6.08
CA MET A 124 -16.63 -12.26 -5.33
C MET A 124 -17.65 -11.75 -6.34
N THR A 125 -18.32 -12.68 -7.01
CA THR A 125 -19.53 -12.38 -7.80
C THR A 125 -20.72 -13.00 -7.10
N ASN A 126 -21.19 -12.37 -6.02
CA ASN A 126 -22.57 -12.54 -5.59
C ASN A 126 -23.24 -11.17 -5.66
N ASN A 127 -24.04 -11.01 -6.71
CA ASN A 127 -25.18 -10.10 -6.90
C ASN A 127 -25.09 -9.32 -8.22
N ASN A 128 -25.79 -9.84 -9.22
CA ASN A 128 -26.50 -9.19 -10.34
C ASN A 128 -26.26 -7.67 -10.58
N SER A 129 -25.03 -7.26 -10.85
CA SER A 129 -24.77 -5.99 -11.53
C SER A 129 -23.89 -6.27 -12.73
N GLU A 130 -24.42 -6.00 -13.92
CA GLU A 130 -23.80 -6.13 -15.24
C GLU A 130 -22.67 -5.11 -15.49
N GLU A 131 -21.82 -4.87 -14.49
CA GLU A 131 -20.52 -4.22 -14.71
C GLU A 131 -19.44 -5.29 -14.62
N GLU A 132 -19.09 -5.86 -15.77
CA GLU A 132 -17.92 -6.72 -15.95
C GLU A 132 -16.63 -5.90 -15.69
N SER A 133 -16.29 -5.67 -14.43
CA SER A 133 -15.02 -5.07 -14.06
C SER A 133 -13.91 -6.10 -14.22
N TYR A 134 -13.42 -6.26 -15.46
CA TYR A 134 -12.27 -7.10 -15.75
C TYR A 134 -11.04 -6.62 -14.96
N SER A 135 -10.30 -7.58 -14.39
CA SER A 135 -9.02 -7.36 -13.73
C SER A 135 -7.94 -6.88 -14.73
N TYR A 136 -6.84 -6.31 -14.22
CA TYR A 136 -5.75 -5.86 -15.09
C TYR A 136 -5.16 -6.99 -15.93
N ALA A 137 -5.04 -8.20 -15.37
CA ALA A 137 -4.55 -9.37 -16.12
C ALA A 137 -5.47 -9.72 -17.31
N GLU A 138 -6.78 -9.65 -17.13
CA GLU A 138 -7.77 -9.94 -18.19
C GLU A 138 -7.76 -8.87 -19.28
N LYS A 139 -7.58 -7.61 -18.88
CA LYS A 139 -7.41 -6.47 -19.80
C LYS A 139 -6.05 -6.47 -20.49
N LYS A 140 -5.13 -7.38 -20.14
CA LYS A 140 -3.73 -7.39 -20.58
C LYS A 140 -3.07 -6.02 -20.39
N SER A 141 -3.38 -5.34 -19.29
CA SER A 141 -2.91 -4.00 -18.97
C SER A 141 -2.46 -3.92 -17.51
N ASP A 142 -2.05 -2.73 -17.07
CA ASP A 142 -1.69 -2.44 -15.68
C ASP A 142 -1.84 -0.94 -15.41
N GLU A 143 -1.64 -0.49 -14.17
CA GLU A 143 -1.56 0.93 -13.85
C GLU A 143 -0.35 1.61 -14.52
N CYS A 144 -0.54 2.85 -14.97
CA CYS A 144 0.54 3.65 -15.52
C CYS A 144 1.58 4.01 -14.44
N ARG A 145 2.87 3.84 -14.70
CA ARG A 145 3.93 4.19 -13.72
C ARG A 145 3.98 5.68 -13.40
N SER A 146 3.67 6.57 -14.33
CA SER A 146 3.78 8.03 -14.13
C SER A 146 2.51 8.68 -13.57
N ASN A 147 1.34 8.07 -13.77
CA ASN A 147 0.05 8.62 -13.37
C ASN A 147 -0.89 7.60 -12.69
N GLY A 148 -0.36 6.45 -12.26
CA GLY A 148 -1.07 5.45 -11.47
C GLY A 148 -1.19 5.85 -10.01
N ALA A 149 -1.85 5.01 -9.22
CA ALA A 149 -2.24 5.38 -7.86
C ALA A 149 -1.03 5.70 -6.97
N LEU A 150 0.02 4.88 -6.97
CA LEU A 150 1.20 5.13 -6.14
C LEU A 150 1.96 6.39 -6.55
N SER A 151 2.02 6.72 -7.84
CA SER A 151 2.62 7.97 -8.31
C SER A 151 1.85 9.18 -7.77
N ASN A 152 0.52 9.14 -7.85
CA ASN A 152 -0.33 10.23 -7.38
C ASN A 152 -0.32 10.37 -5.85
N VAL A 153 -0.30 9.25 -5.12
CA VAL A 153 -0.09 9.25 -3.66
C VAL A 153 1.25 9.90 -3.32
N LEU A 154 2.34 9.55 -4.00
CA LEU A 154 3.65 10.16 -3.71
C LEU A 154 3.65 11.67 -3.93
N LYS A 155 3.06 12.16 -5.03
CA LYS A 155 2.94 13.60 -5.32
C LYS A 155 2.19 14.33 -4.19
N LEU A 156 1.09 13.74 -3.73
CA LEU A 156 0.30 14.30 -2.63
C LEU A 156 1.08 14.29 -1.31
N LEU A 157 1.75 13.18 -0.99
CA LEU A 157 2.59 13.08 0.21
C LEU A 157 3.75 14.09 0.18
N GLN A 158 4.36 14.33 -0.97
CA GLN A 158 5.38 15.36 -1.15
C GLN A 158 4.82 16.77 -0.91
N LYS A 159 3.69 17.11 -1.53
CA LYS A 159 3.00 18.40 -1.31
C LYS A 159 2.65 18.61 0.17
N ALA A 160 2.03 17.61 0.80
CA ALA A 160 1.64 17.67 2.20
C ALA A 160 2.86 17.78 3.14
N HIS A 161 3.93 17.03 2.89
CA HIS A 161 5.15 17.12 3.68
C HIS A 161 5.81 18.50 3.57
N THR A 162 5.91 19.06 2.37
CA THR A 162 6.47 20.41 2.15
C THR A 162 5.68 21.47 2.89
N ARG A 163 4.35 21.49 2.74
CA ARG A 163 3.47 22.45 3.45
C ARG A 163 3.57 22.31 4.96
N PHE A 164 3.61 21.06 5.45
CA PHE A 164 3.78 20.79 6.88
C PHE A 164 5.09 21.36 7.43
N GLN A 165 6.17 21.34 6.65
CA GLN A 165 7.46 21.93 7.06
C GLN A 165 7.50 23.45 6.98
N GLN A 166 6.65 24.05 6.14
CA GLN A 166 6.57 25.51 5.95
C GLN A 166 5.58 26.19 6.91
N GLU A 167 4.92 25.43 7.80
CA GLU A 167 3.90 25.92 8.74
C GLU A 167 2.70 26.64 8.06
N GLU A 168 2.46 26.41 6.76
CA GLU A 168 1.39 27.08 6.02
C GLU A 168 -0.02 26.67 6.49
N ASP A 169 -0.17 25.53 7.18
CA ASP A 169 -1.41 25.07 7.81
C ASP A 169 -1.18 24.28 9.10
N SER A 170 -1.68 24.77 10.26
CA SER A 170 -1.94 24.11 11.56
C SER A 170 -0.89 23.13 12.17
N ASN A 171 0.25 22.85 11.54
CA ASN A 171 1.11 21.71 11.86
C ASN A 171 0.32 20.38 11.97
N ASP A 172 -0.61 20.14 11.04
CA ASP A 172 -1.48 18.94 11.04
C ASP A 172 -1.65 18.33 9.64
N LEU A 173 -1.00 17.18 9.39
CA LEU A 173 -1.06 16.46 8.11
C LEU A 173 -2.48 16.04 7.72
N ARG A 174 -3.40 15.89 8.69
CA ARG A 174 -4.79 15.46 8.42
C ARG A 174 -5.55 16.48 7.56
N LEU A 175 -5.16 17.75 7.62
CA LEU A 175 -5.70 18.81 6.78
C LEU A 175 -5.05 18.79 5.39
N LEU A 176 -3.74 18.54 5.34
CA LEU A 176 -2.91 18.67 4.14
C LEU A 176 -3.07 17.53 3.12
N ILE A 177 -3.52 16.35 3.55
CA ILE A 177 -3.73 15.19 2.66
C ILE A 177 -5.10 15.19 1.97
N ARG A 178 -5.90 16.24 2.17
CA ARG A 178 -7.25 16.39 1.62
C ARG A 178 -7.35 17.42 0.50
N ASP A 179 -6.26 18.17 0.25
CA ASP A 179 -6.15 19.27 -0.72
C ASP A 179 -5.46 18.87 -2.03
#